data_AF-G4TH48-F1
#
_entry.id   AF-G4TH48-F1
#
_cell.length_a   1.000
_cell.length_b   1.000
_cell.length_c   1.000
_cell.angle_alpha   90.00
_cell.angle_beta   90.00
_cell.angle_gamma   90.00
#
_symmetry.space_group_name_H-M   'P 1'
#
loop_
_entity.id
_entity.type
_entity.pdbx_description
1 polymer ?
#
loop_
_entity_poly.entity_id
_entity_poly.type
_entity_poly.pdbx_seq_one_letter_code
_entity_poly.pdbx_strand_id
1 'polypeptide(L)'
;MRERVRVRGTHCLAIGAFCSILSLILQIAIHVSQASTGAGRDLAMVKVNLQALGPDMRAVFGNSSIHDDLYNTTEHAPLGQSLGLRHEYRWGLYGYCAYILEPSTYGQCSNVTFASGWTPFETIRGDIPPNYFVQVNEFIIKPLRDSPYLGTLSHVAFYLIFMATLATILVIPLGLIRTTLTFLCAAILSCASAVALLIASSMWTSIVSHVQATNKTRTGIYVDSGHSLYLTWAAFAFSLASVLPYVISSRTFRRF
;
A
#
# COMPACT_ATOMS: atom_id res chain seq x y z
N MET A 1 1.50 32.06 -39.31
CA MET A 1 2.30 32.38 -38.11
C MET A 1 2.28 31.17 -37.20
N ARG A 2 3.40 30.45 -37.03
CA ARG A 2 3.54 29.37 -36.05
C ARG A 2 4.45 29.90 -34.96
N GLU A 3 3.87 30.39 -33.88
CA GLU A 3 4.59 30.89 -32.72
C GLU A 3 5.37 29.70 -32.11
N ARG A 4 6.68 29.64 -32.35
CA ARG A 4 7.53 28.64 -31.71
C ARG A 4 7.71 29.09 -30.27
N VAL A 5 6.93 28.52 -29.35
CA VAL A 5 7.20 28.60 -27.92
C VAL A 5 8.60 28.07 -27.68
N ARG A 6 9.57 28.97 -27.45
CA ARG A 6 10.97 28.62 -27.19
C ARG A 6 11.13 28.32 -25.72
N VAL A 7 10.70 27.14 -25.29
CA VAL A 7 10.92 26.68 -23.92
C VAL A 7 12.43 26.53 -23.70
N ARG A 8 13.00 27.27 -22.74
CA ARG A 8 14.42 27.11 -22.38
C ARG A 8 14.59 25.71 -21.78
N GLY A 9 15.57 24.94 -22.26
CA GLY A 9 15.83 23.57 -21.78
C GLY A 9 16.04 23.46 -20.26
N THR A 10 16.44 24.56 -19.61
CA THR A 10 16.53 24.68 -18.14
C THR A 10 15.18 24.55 -17.43
N HIS A 11 14.08 25.03 -18.02
CA HIS A 11 12.74 24.88 -17.44
C HIS A 11 12.23 23.45 -17.56
N CYS A 12 12.44 22.79 -18.70
CA CYS A 12 12.13 21.36 -18.84
C CYS A 12 12.90 20.53 -17.82
N LEU A 13 14.19 20.82 -17.64
CA LEU A 13 15.02 20.16 -16.66
C LEU A 13 14.47 20.30 -15.23
N ALA A 14 14.10 21.52 -14.83
CA ALA A 14 13.56 21.80 -13.51
C ALA A 14 12.23 21.07 -13.28
N ILE A 15 11.33 21.04 -14.29
CA ILE A 15 10.05 20.33 -14.19
C ILE A 15 10.27 18.81 -14.05
N GLY A 16 11.15 18.22 -14.87
CA GLY A 16 11.46 16.79 -14.80
C GLY A 16 12.06 16.39 -13.45
N ALA A 17 12.99 17.19 -12.93
CA ALA A 17 13.57 16.99 -11.60
C ALA A 17 12.52 17.12 -10.49
N PHE A 18 11.67 18.16 -10.54
CA PHE A 18 10.60 18.37 -9.57
C PHE A 18 9.63 17.18 -9.52
N CYS A 19 9.15 16.73 -10.68
CA CYS A 19 8.26 15.57 -10.76
C CYS A 19 8.92 14.28 -10.24
N SER A 20 10.21 14.07 -10.52
CA SER A 20 10.93 12.88 -10.03
C SER A 20 11.14 12.92 -8.52
N ILE A 21 11.47 14.08 -7.96
CA ILE A 21 11.59 14.27 -6.51
C ILE A 21 10.24 14.04 -5.82
N LEU A 22 9.15 14.59 -6.37
CA LEU A 22 7.81 14.41 -5.81
C LEU A 22 7.38 12.93 -5.87
N SER A 23 7.63 12.24 -6.98
CA SER A 23 7.40 10.80 -7.08
C SER A 23 8.19 10.03 -6.01
N LEU A 24 9.47 10.37 -5.79
CA LEU A 24 10.29 9.73 -4.76
C LEU A 24 9.73 9.95 -3.34
N ILE A 25 9.32 11.17 -3.00
CA ILE A 25 8.73 11.48 -1.68
C ILE A 25 7.49 10.63 -1.43
N LEU A 26 6.62 10.50 -2.43
CA LEU A 26 5.41 9.66 -2.33
C LEU A 26 5.78 8.18 -2.16
N GLN A 27 6.76 7.68 -2.90
CA GLN A 27 7.27 6.31 -2.74
C GLN A 27 7.83 6.05 -1.35
N ILE A 28 8.57 6.99 -0.76
CA ILE A 28 9.06 6.89 0.62
C ILE A 28 7.89 6.83 1.62
N ALA A 29 6.86 7.67 1.44
CA ALA A 29 5.68 7.65 2.31
C ALA A 29 4.95 6.29 2.25
N ILE A 30 4.89 5.68 1.07
CA ILE A 30 4.34 4.33 0.88
C ILE A 30 5.19 3.29 1.63
N HIS A 31 6.52 3.40 1.59
CA HIS A 31 7.41 2.49 2.33
C HIS A 31 7.27 2.62 3.85
N VAL A 32 6.96 3.80 4.38
CA VAL A 32 6.77 4.02 5.84
C VAL A 32 5.36 3.63 6.31
N SER A 33 4.44 3.31 5.39
CA SER A 33 3.07 2.93 5.72
C SER A 33 2.99 1.75 6.69
N GLN A 34 2.24 1.91 7.79
CA GLN A 34 2.09 0.93 8.87
C GLN A 34 3.41 0.35 9.44
N ALA A 35 4.53 1.06 9.32
CA ALA A 35 5.78 0.67 9.98
C ALA A 35 5.76 1.00 11.50
N SER A 36 4.89 1.92 11.90
CA SER A 36 4.65 2.29 13.29
C SER A 36 3.25 2.87 13.48
N THR A 37 2.78 2.88 14.72
CA THR A 37 1.50 3.49 15.12
C THR A 37 1.54 5.03 15.20
N GLY A 38 2.70 5.64 14.96
CA GLY A 38 2.89 7.08 14.91
C GLY A 38 2.68 7.66 13.50
N ALA A 39 3.74 8.17 12.88
CA ALA A 39 3.68 8.90 11.60
C ALA A 39 3.09 8.10 10.42
N GLY A 40 3.10 6.76 10.49
CA GLY A 40 2.56 5.88 9.45
C GLY A 40 1.12 5.42 9.68
N ARG A 41 0.45 5.86 10.75
CA ARG A 41 -0.82 5.28 11.24
C ARG A 41 -1.97 5.32 10.23
N ASP A 42 -2.11 6.40 9.48
CA ASP A 42 -3.22 6.57 8.53
C ASP A 42 -2.85 6.18 7.10
N LEU A 43 -1.55 5.91 6.88
CA LEU A 43 -0.99 5.42 5.63
C LEU A 43 -1.03 3.90 5.65
N ALA A 44 -1.95 3.31 4.90
CA ALA A 44 -2.08 1.88 4.69
C ALA A 44 -2.34 1.60 3.22
N MET A 45 -1.97 0.42 2.73
CA MET A 45 -2.40 -0.09 1.43
C MET A 45 -3.85 -0.55 1.48
N VAL A 46 -4.21 -1.28 2.54
CA VAL A 46 -5.54 -1.86 2.74
C VAL A 46 -5.94 -1.74 4.20
N LYS A 47 -7.23 -1.51 4.46
CA LYS A 47 -7.85 -1.50 5.78
C LYS A 47 -8.93 -2.57 5.84
N VAL A 48 -9.01 -3.30 6.95
CA VAL A 48 -10.06 -4.27 7.23
C VAL A 48 -10.67 -3.91 8.58
N ASN A 49 -11.92 -3.47 8.55
CA ASN A 49 -12.72 -3.19 9.72
C ASN A 49 -13.54 -4.43 10.08
N LEU A 50 -13.40 -4.87 11.34
CA LEU A 50 -14.05 -6.03 11.92
C LEU A 50 -14.99 -5.63 13.06
N GLN A 51 -15.29 -4.35 13.29
CA GLN A 51 -16.13 -3.90 14.41
C GLN A 51 -17.54 -4.51 14.39
N ALA A 52 -18.09 -4.76 13.19
CA ALA A 52 -19.41 -5.37 13.02
C ALA A 52 -19.39 -6.91 13.05
N LEU A 53 -18.21 -7.55 13.04
CA LEU A 53 -18.08 -9.01 12.98
C LEU A 53 -18.77 -9.70 14.16
N GLY A 54 -18.46 -9.31 15.40
CA GLY A 54 -19.04 -9.91 16.60
C GLY A 54 -20.56 -9.75 16.72
N PRO A 55 -21.13 -8.55 16.51
CA PRO A 55 -22.58 -8.36 16.40
C PRO A 55 -23.23 -9.25 15.32
N ASP A 56 -22.66 -9.30 14.12
CA ASP A 56 -23.22 -10.10 13.01
C ASP A 56 -23.12 -11.61 13.27
N MET A 57 -22.02 -12.06 13.88
CA MET A 57 -21.87 -13.45 14.31
C MET A 57 -22.87 -13.84 15.39
N ARG A 58 -23.15 -12.96 16.36
CA ARG A 58 -24.21 -13.19 17.37
C ARG A 58 -25.59 -13.33 16.74
N ALA A 59 -25.87 -12.58 15.68
CA ALA A 59 -27.14 -12.70 14.96
C ALA A 59 -27.30 -14.06 14.24
N VAL A 60 -26.20 -14.70 13.83
CA VAL A 60 -26.22 -15.98 13.10
C VAL A 60 -26.09 -17.20 14.03
N PHE A 61 -25.17 -17.17 15.00
CA PHE A 61 -24.87 -18.30 15.88
C PHE A 61 -25.53 -18.21 17.26
N GLY A 62 -26.23 -17.11 17.56
CA GLY A 62 -26.87 -16.85 18.83
C GLY A 62 -25.96 -16.23 19.90
N ASN A 63 -26.56 -15.49 20.83
CA ASN A 63 -25.86 -14.73 21.89
C ASN A 63 -25.07 -15.61 22.88
N SER A 64 -25.41 -16.89 22.99
CA SER A 64 -24.72 -17.84 23.88
C SER A 64 -23.41 -18.38 23.29
N SER A 65 -23.16 -18.16 22.00
CA SER A 65 -22.04 -18.76 21.27
C SER A 65 -20.87 -17.80 21.07
N ILE A 66 -21.10 -16.49 21.23
CA ILE A 66 -20.12 -15.42 21.02
C ILE A 66 -20.24 -14.43 22.18
N HIS A 67 -19.20 -14.35 23.00
CA HIS A 67 -19.13 -13.46 24.16
C HIS A 67 -18.23 -12.23 23.88
N ASP A 68 -18.19 -11.31 24.85
CA ASP A 68 -17.46 -10.03 24.73
C ASP A 68 -15.93 -10.20 24.72
N ASP A 69 -15.41 -11.41 24.93
CA ASP A 69 -13.99 -11.77 24.85
C ASP A 69 -13.49 -12.05 23.42
N LEU A 70 -14.36 -11.94 22.40
CA LEU A 70 -13.94 -12.03 21.00
C LEU A 70 -12.94 -10.93 20.62
N TYR A 71 -13.12 -9.73 21.17
CA TYR A 71 -12.25 -8.57 20.92
C TYR A 71 -11.32 -8.31 22.10
N ASN A 72 -10.08 -7.96 21.80
CA ASN A 72 -9.11 -7.57 22.81
C ASN A 72 -9.17 -6.06 23.07
N THR A 73 -9.44 -5.69 24.32
CA THR A 73 -9.51 -4.29 24.80
C THR A 73 -8.19 -3.76 25.37
N THR A 74 -7.14 -4.59 25.44
CA THR A 74 -5.83 -4.21 25.97
C THR A 74 -4.94 -3.59 24.89
N GLU A 75 -4.51 -2.35 25.08
CA GLU A 75 -3.70 -1.59 24.12
C GLU A 75 -2.44 -2.34 23.65
N HIS A 76 -1.61 -2.82 24.58
CA HIS A 76 -0.31 -3.43 24.27
C HIS A 76 -0.32 -4.95 24.13
N ALA A 77 -1.50 -5.58 24.01
CA ALA A 77 -1.53 -7.02 23.83
C ALA A 77 -0.87 -7.43 22.50
N PRO A 78 0.01 -8.44 22.51
CA PRO A 78 0.71 -8.89 21.32
C PRO A 78 -0.26 -9.45 20.28
N LEU A 79 0.05 -9.22 19.00
CA LEU A 79 -0.71 -9.74 17.87
C LEU A 79 -0.26 -11.17 17.52
N GLY A 80 -1.17 -11.96 16.96
CA GLY A 80 -0.97 -13.35 16.57
C GLY A 80 -0.93 -14.35 17.71
N GLN A 81 -1.39 -13.99 18.92
CA GLN A 81 -1.33 -14.85 20.12
C GLN A 81 -2.70 -15.35 20.61
N SER A 82 -3.73 -15.27 19.76
CA SER A 82 -5.09 -15.73 20.07
C SER A 82 -5.70 -15.04 21.31
N LEU A 83 -5.29 -13.79 21.58
CA LEU A 83 -5.73 -13.00 22.73
C LEU A 83 -6.96 -12.14 22.44
N GLY A 84 -7.60 -12.29 21.28
CA GLY A 84 -8.75 -11.51 20.85
C GLY A 84 -8.45 -10.62 19.65
N LEU A 85 -9.48 -10.40 18.83
CA LEU A 85 -9.44 -9.57 17.64
C LEU A 85 -9.31 -8.09 17.96
N ARG A 86 -8.74 -7.32 17.03
CA ARG A 86 -8.84 -5.86 17.03
C ARG A 86 -9.99 -5.39 16.13
N HIS A 87 -10.40 -4.15 16.30
CA HIS A 87 -11.55 -3.59 15.58
C HIS A 87 -11.18 -3.23 14.15
N GLU A 88 -9.96 -2.75 13.92
CA GLU A 88 -9.46 -2.39 12.60
C GLU A 88 -8.04 -2.89 12.39
N TYR A 89 -7.79 -3.53 11.26
CA TYR A 89 -6.46 -3.94 10.83
C TYR A 89 -6.06 -3.14 9.59
N ARG A 90 -4.82 -2.67 9.56
CA ARG A 90 -4.28 -1.85 8.47
C ARG A 90 -2.97 -2.45 8.02
N TRP A 91 -2.83 -2.72 6.73
CA TRP A 91 -1.61 -3.30 6.15
C TRP A 91 -0.82 -2.25 5.39
N GLY A 92 0.48 -2.21 5.64
CA GLY A 92 1.46 -1.48 4.83
C GLY A 92 2.22 -2.44 3.93
N LEU A 93 3.37 -1.98 3.42
CA LEU A 93 4.26 -2.80 2.58
C LEU A 93 5.10 -3.82 3.37
N TYR A 94 5.42 -3.51 4.63
CA TYR A 94 6.37 -4.29 5.42
C TYR A 94 5.72 -5.04 6.59
N GLY A 95 4.45 -4.79 6.87
CA GLY A 95 3.76 -5.34 8.01
C GLY A 95 2.38 -4.76 8.15
N TYR A 96 1.78 -4.93 9.32
CA TYR A 96 0.44 -4.44 9.61
C TYR A 96 0.37 -3.90 11.02
N CYS A 97 -0.62 -3.03 11.26
CA CYS A 97 -0.98 -2.59 12.59
C CYS A 97 -2.46 -2.83 12.82
N ALA A 98 -2.80 -3.20 14.04
CA ALA A 98 -4.15 -3.51 14.46
C ALA A 98 -4.55 -2.55 15.58
N TYR A 99 -5.79 -2.05 15.53
CA TYR A 99 -6.26 -0.92 16.31
C TYR A 99 -7.53 -1.26 17.09
N ILE A 100 -7.59 -0.77 18.34
CA ILE A 100 -8.81 -0.65 19.11
C ILE A 100 -9.37 0.75 18.84
N LEU A 101 -10.67 0.85 18.54
CA LEU A 101 -11.28 2.13 18.18
C LEU A 101 -11.92 2.87 19.36
N GLU A 102 -12.26 2.18 20.47
CA GLU A 102 -12.96 2.75 21.63
C GLU A 102 -12.20 2.46 22.93
N PRO A 103 -12.04 3.43 23.86
CA PRO A 103 -12.45 4.85 23.81
C PRO A 103 -11.47 5.77 23.06
N SER A 104 -10.26 5.31 22.74
CA SER A 104 -9.27 6.04 21.93
C SER A 104 -8.58 5.10 20.95
N THR A 105 -8.15 5.63 19.80
CA THR A 105 -7.49 4.82 18.77
C THR A 105 -6.06 4.48 19.18
N TYR A 106 -5.91 3.33 19.83
CA TYR A 106 -4.62 2.73 20.12
C TYR A 106 -4.39 1.53 19.23
N GLY A 107 -3.12 1.24 18.94
CA GLY A 107 -2.80 0.07 18.16
C GLY A 107 -1.44 -0.50 18.50
N GLN A 108 -1.21 -1.70 17.99
CA GLN A 108 0.06 -2.39 18.03
C GLN A 108 0.41 -2.74 16.57
N CYS A 109 1.68 -2.66 16.20
CA CYS A 109 2.15 -3.13 14.90
C CYS A 109 2.80 -4.50 15.03
N SER A 110 2.70 -5.29 13.97
CA SER A 110 3.43 -6.53 13.81
C SER A 110 4.93 -6.27 13.66
N ASN A 111 5.73 -7.33 13.75
CA ASN A 111 7.12 -7.26 13.31
C ASN A 111 7.19 -6.84 11.84
N VAL A 112 8.18 -6.01 11.54
CA VAL A 112 8.44 -5.48 10.20
C VAL A 112 9.24 -6.53 9.43
N THR A 113 8.72 -6.95 8.27
CA THR A 113 9.34 -7.98 7.41
C THR A 113 9.48 -7.44 6.00
N PHE A 114 10.64 -7.67 5.39
CA PHE A 114 10.87 -7.27 4.01
C PHE A 114 10.02 -8.12 3.07
N ALA A 115 9.35 -7.49 2.11
CA ALA A 115 8.41 -8.14 1.19
C ALA A 115 7.32 -8.94 1.91
N SER A 116 6.65 -8.34 2.89
CA SER A 116 5.56 -9.00 3.60
C SER A 116 4.37 -9.24 2.66
N GLY A 117 4.00 -10.50 2.46
CA GLY A 117 2.81 -10.85 1.69
C GLY A 117 1.53 -10.55 2.46
N TRP A 118 0.53 -9.98 1.79
CA TRP A 118 -0.77 -9.70 2.37
C TRP A 118 -1.58 -10.99 2.56
N THR A 119 -1.62 -11.47 3.80
CA THR A 119 -2.31 -12.71 4.21
C THR A 119 -3.34 -12.42 5.32
N PRO A 120 -4.45 -11.72 4.98
CA PRO A 120 -5.38 -11.20 5.98
C PRO A 120 -6.05 -12.32 6.79
N PHE A 121 -6.39 -13.45 6.16
CA PHE A 121 -7.02 -14.57 6.86
C PHE A 121 -6.13 -15.16 7.95
N GLU A 122 -4.86 -15.47 7.65
CA GLU A 122 -3.95 -16.03 8.65
C GLU A 122 -3.65 -15.03 9.77
N THR A 123 -3.53 -13.75 9.42
CA THR A 123 -3.32 -12.66 10.39
C THR A 123 -4.48 -12.54 11.36
N ILE A 124 -5.71 -12.41 10.84
CA ILE A 124 -6.93 -12.32 11.65
C ILE A 124 -7.11 -13.60 12.45
N ARG A 125 -6.90 -14.77 11.82
CA ARG A 125 -7.01 -16.07 12.48
C ARG A 125 -6.07 -16.22 13.66
N GLY A 126 -4.85 -15.71 13.56
CA GLY A 126 -3.87 -15.71 14.65
C GLY A 126 -4.32 -14.95 15.89
N ASP A 127 -5.21 -13.97 15.75
CA ASP A 127 -5.74 -13.18 16.87
C ASP A 127 -7.03 -13.75 17.49
N ILE A 128 -7.74 -14.64 16.80
CA ILE A 128 -9.00 -15.21 17.29
C ILE A 128 -8.72 -16.10 18.52
N PRO A 129 -9.50 -15.98 19.61
CA PRO A 129 -9.45 -16.91 20.72
C PRO A 129 -9.84 -18.34 20.30
N PRO A 130 -9.21 -19.40 20.83
CA PRO A 130 -9.44 -20.78 20.36
C PRO A 130 -10.91 -21.23 20.41
N ASN A 131 -11.68 -20.69 21.34
CA ASN A 131 -13.10 -20.97 21.54
C ASN A 131 -13.98 -20.56 20.34
N TYR A 132 -13.49 -19.64 19.49
CA TYR A 132 -14.23 -19.06 18.38
C TYR A 132 -13.71 -19.49 17.00
N PHE A 133 -12.70 -20.36 16.94
CA PHE A 133 -12.07 -20.73 15.67
C PHE A 133 -13.05 -21.34 14.67
N VAL A 134 -13.98 -22.20 15.10
CA VAL A 134 -14.91 -22.85 14.18
C VAL A 134 -15.87 -21.82 13.58
N GLN A 135 -16.50 -21.03 14.44
CA GLN A 135 -17.50 -20.03 14.09
C GLN A 135 -16.90 -18.95 13.19
N VAL A 136 -15.76 -18.37 13.59
CA VAL A 136 -15.11 -17.32 12.79
C VAL A 136 -14.56 -17.88 11.49
N ASN A 137 -14.01 -19.10 11.49
CA ASN A 137 -13.58 -19.71 10.22
C ASN A 137 -14.78 -19.85 9.30
N GLU A 138 -15.89 -20.44 9.72
CA GLU A 138 -17.10 -20.59 8.89
C GLU A 138 -17.66 -19.24 8.40
N PHE A 139 -17.53 -18.19 9.21
CA PHE A 139 -18.04 -16.87 8.91
C PHE A 139 -17.16 -16.05 7.97
N ILE A 140 -15.83 -16.27 7.99
CA ILE A 140 -14.91 -15.61 7.04
C ILE A 140 -15.08 -16.22 5.65
N ILE A 141 -15.41 -15.38 4.68
CA ILE A 141 -15.68 -15.78 3.30
C ILE A 141 -14.43 -15.99 2.44
N LYS A 142 -14.63 -16.73 1.35
CA LYS A 142 -13.59 -17.19 0.41
C LYS A 142 -12.64 -16.09 -0.11
N PRO A 143 -13.09 -14.87 -0.46
CA PRO A 143 -12.18 -13.82 -0.96
C PRO A 143 -11.08 -13.41 0.03
N LEU A 144 -11.34 -13.46 1.35
CA LEU A 144 -10.30 -13.20 2.35
C LEU A 144 -9.39 -14.42 2.59
N ARG A 145 -9.90 -15.64 2.35
CA ARG A 145 -9.17 -16.90 2.60
C ARG A 145 -8.17 -17.27 1.51
N ASP A 146 -8.19 -16.60 0.36
CA ASP A 146 -7.26 -16.87 -0.74
C ASP A 146 -5.86 -16.30 -0.46
N SER A 147 -5.30 -16.63 0.71
CA SER A 147 -3.99 -16.18 1.18
C SER A 147 -2.85 -16.43 0.17
N PRO A 148 -2.81 -17.55 -0.59
CA PRO A 148 -1.78 -17.75 -1.62
C PRO A 148 -1.87 -16.73 -2.75
N TYR A 149 -3.08 -16.46 -3.27
CA TYR A 149 -3.30 -15.47 -4.33
C TYR A 149 -2.96 -14.05 -3.85
N LEU A 150 -3.53 -13.65 -2.71
CA LEU A 150 -3.34 -12.32 -2.13
C LEU A 150 -1.88 -12.07 -1.73
N GLY A 151 -1.26 -13.07 -1.07
CA GLY A 151 0.11 -13.01 -0.62
C GLY A 151 1.12 -12.94 -1.77
N THR A 152 0.94 -13.77 -2.82
CA THR A 152 1.86 -13.79 -3.96
C THR A 152 1.80 -12.48 -4.75
N LEU A 153 0.59 -11.97 -5.05
CA LEU A 153 0.45 -10.74 -5.84
C LEU A 153 0.96 -9.52 -5.07
N SER A 154 0.64 -9.39 -3.79
CA SER A 154 1.13 -8.28 -2.95
C SER A 154 2.65 -8.33 -2.79
N HIS A 155 3.24 -9.53 -2.67
CA HIS A 155 4.68 -9.73 -2.63
C HIS A 155 5.36 -9.30 -3.94
N VAL A 156 4.82 -9.69 -5.10
CA VAL A 156 5.34 -9.23 -6.40
C VAL A 156 5.21 -7.70 -6.54
N ALA A 157 4.05 -7.15 -6.18
CA ALA A 157 3.82 -5.70 -6.22
C ALA A 157 4.81 -4.93 -5.32
N PHE A 158 5.16 -5.47 -4.15
CA PHE A 158 6.18 -4.91 -3.26
C PHE A 158 7.53 -4.77 -3.99
N TYR A 159 8.02 -5.82 -4.63
CA TYR A 159 9.30 -5.78 -5.35
C TYR A 159 9.28 -4.77 -6.51
N LEU A 160 8.16 -4.66 -7.21
CA LEU A 160 8.01 -3.67 -8.28
C LEU A 160 8.08 -2.23 -7.74
N ILE A 161 7.42 -1.94 -6.62
CA ILE A 161 7.50 -0.61 -5.96
C ILE A 161 8.95 -0.35 -5.50
N PHE A 162 9.59 -1.34 -4.88
CA PHE A 162 10.96 -1.21 -4.40
C PHE A 162 11.95 -0.93 -5.55
N MET A 163 11.86 -1.68 -6.65
CA MET A 163 12.69 -1.47 -7.83
C MET A 163 12.43 -0.11 -8.49
N ALA A 164 11.16 0.33 -8.54
CA ALA A 164 10.81 1.67 -9.00
C ALA A 164 11.44 2.77 -8.11
N THR A 165 11.48 2.55 -6.80
CA THR A 165 12.11 3.49 -5.85
C THR A 165 13.60 3.61 -6.12
N LEU A 166 14.31 2.49 -6.29
CA LEU A 166 15.74 2.50 -6.65
C LEU A 166 16.00 3.20 -7.98
N ALA A 167 15.19 2.92 -9.01
CA ALA A 167 15.29 3.59 -10.30
C ALA A 167 15.06 5.10 -10.17
N THR A 168 14.06 5.52 -9.40
CA THR A 168 13.74 6.94 -9.17
C THR A 168 14.85 7.67 -8.42
N ILE A 169 15.49 7.03 -7.44
CA ILE A 169 16.67 7.58 -6.74
C ILE A 169 17.81 7.86 -7.73
N LEU A 170 18.06 6.94 -8.67
CA LEU A 170 19.12 7.10 -9.69
C LEU A 170 18.78 8.18 -10.73
N VAL A 171 17.50 8.38 -11.05
CA VAL A 171 17.04 9.41 -12.01
C VAL A 171 17.42 10.82 -11.54
N ILE A 172 17.34 11.12 -10.25
CA ILE A 172 17.59 12.46 -9.70
C ILE A 172 19.01 12.98 -10.01
N PRO A 173 20.11 12.30 -9.61
CA PRO A 173 21.46 12.78 -9.91
C PRO A 173 21.76 12.78 -11.41
N LEU A 174 21.27 11.79 -12.16
CA LEU A 174 21.41 11.75 -13.63
C LEU A 174 20.70 12.92 -14.31
N GLY A 175 19.57 13.34 -13.77
CA GLY A 175 18.81 14.51 -14.21
C GLY A 175 19.46 15.84 -13.84
N LEU A 176 20.48 15.90 -13.00
CA LEU A 176 21.20 17.14 -12.67
C LEU A 176 22.47 17.32 -13.52
N ILE A 177 23.09 16.22 -13.96
CA ILE A 177 24.29 16.24 -14.78
C ILE A 177 23.93 16.64 -16.22
N ARG A 178 24.52 17.72 -16.72
CA ARG A 178 24.20 18.34 -18.03
C ARG A 178 24.88 17.64 -19.21
N THR A 179 24.63 16.35 -19.41
CA THR A 179 25.10 15.60 -20.58
C THR A 179 23.94 14.91 -21.31
N THR A 180 24.07 14.72 -22.62
CA THR A 180 23.03 14.05 -23.42
C THR A 180 22.78 12.62 -22.95
N LEU A 181 23.84 11.89 -22.62
CA LEU A 181 23.77 10.50 -22.19
C LEU A 181 23.08 10.36 -20.82
N THR A 182 23.39 11.24 -19.86
CA THR A 182 22.74 11.21 -18.54
C THR A 182 21.25 11.50 -18.63
N PHE A 183 20.80 12.41 -19.51
CA PHE A 183 19.37 12.66 -19.74
C PHE A 183 18.66 11.49 -20.43
N LEU A 184 19.34 10.80 -21.35
CA LEU A 184 18.79 9.61 -21.99
C LEU A 184 18.64 8.47 -20.97
N CYS A 185 19.66 8.22 -20.15
CA CYS A 185 19.60 7.24 -19.07
C CYS A 185 18.50 7.59 -18.03
N ALA A 186 18.39 8.86 -17.65
CA ALA A 186 17.33 9.34 -16.75
C ALA A 186 15.93 9.11 -17.34
N ALA A 187 15.74 9.37 -18.64
CA ALA A 187 14.46 9.11 -19.31
C ALA A 187 14.11 7.62 -19.33
N ILE A 188 15.06 6.74 -19.62
CA ILE A 188 14.86 5.28 -19.63
C ILE A 188 14.51 4.77 -18.23
N LEU A 189 15.28 5.18 -17.21
CA LEU A 189 15.03 4.78 -15.82
C LEU A 189 13.71 5.32 -15.29
N SER A 190 13.34 6.56 -15.63
CA SER A 190 12.04 7.13 -15.26
C SER A 190 10.88 6.37 -15.92
N CYS A 191 11.04 5.98 -17.19
CA CYS A 191 10.06 5.15 -17.90
C CYS A 191 9.93 3.77 -17.24
N ALA A 192 11.05 3.11 -16.93
CA ALA A 192 11.05 1.83 -16.23
C ALA A 192 10.38 1.91 -14.84
N SER A 193 10.67 2.98 -14.09
CA SER A 193 10.01 3.27 -12.81
C SER A 193 8.50 3.45 -12.97
N ALA A 194 8.06 4.23 -13.95
CA ALA A 194 6.64 4.45 -14.23
C ALA A 194 5.92 3.15 -14.59
N VAL A 195 6.53 2.30 -15.43
CA VAL A 195 5.95 0.98 -15.79
C VAL A 195 5.85 0.08 -14.57
N ALA A 196 6.90 -0.01 -13.75
CA ALA A 196 6.88 -0.81 -12.54
C ALA A 196 5.81 -0.34 -11.54
N LEU A 197 5.67 0.97 -11.33
CA LEU A 197 4.63 1.55 -10.48
C LEU A 197 3.22 1.31 -11.02
N LEU A 198 3.02 1.36 -12.34
CA LEU A 198 1.73 1.06 -12.97
C LEU A 198 1.32 -0.40 -12.76
N ILE A 199 2.26 -1.33 -12.92
CA ILE A 199 2.00 -2.75 -12.70
C ILE A 199 1.71 -2.99 -11.20
N ALA A 200 2.50 -2.40 -10.30
CA ALA A 200 2.28 -2.55 -8.87
C ALA A 200 0.95 -1.94 -8.38
N SER A 201 0.59 -0.75 -8.87
CA SER A 201 -0.66 -0.08 -8.48
C SER A 201 -1.88 -0.84 -8.99
N SER A 202 -1.82 -1.38 -10.21
CA SER A 202 -2.88 -2.23 -10.77
C SER A 202 -3.00 -3.56 -10.02
N MET A 203 -1.90 -4.20 -9.63
CA MET A 203 -1.92 -5.40 -8.78
C MET A 203 -2.60 -5.12 -7.44
N TRP A 204 -2.19 -4.09 -6.70
CA TRP A 204 -2.84 -3.73 -5.43
C TRP A 204 -4.32 -3.36 -5.61
N THR A 205 -4.67 -2.67 -6.70
CA THR A 205 -6.08 -2.35 -6.99
C THR A 205 -6.90 -3.61 -7.28
N SER A 206 -6.33 -4.58 -8.00
CA SER A 206 -6.98 -5.88 -8.26
C SER A 206 -7.17 -6.69 -6.97
N ILE A 207 -6.15 -6.74 -6.12
CA ILE A 207 -6.20 -7.37 -4.80
C ILE A 207 -7.33 -6.77 -3.96
N VAL A 208 -7.38 -5.44 -3.84
CA VAL A 208 -8.40 -4.76 -3.01
C VAL A 208 -9.80 -4.96 -3.58
N SER A 209 -9.99 -4.78 -4.89
CA SER A 209 -11.29 -4.97 -5.53
C SER A 209 -11.80 -6.42 -5.43
N HIS A 210 -10.91 -7.41 -5.47
CA HIS A 210 -11.25 -8.80 -5.25
C HIS A 210 -11.81 -9.02 -3.84
N VAL A 211 -11.14 -8.48 -2.82
CA VAL A 211 -11.55 -8.68 -1.42
C VAL A 211 -12.73 -7.79 -1.03
N GLN A 212 -12.90 -6.62 -1.64
CA GLN A 212 -14.07 -5.75 -1.48
C GLN A 212 -15.40 -6.40 -1.88
N ALA A 213 -15.37 -7.50 -2.64
CA ALA A 213 -16.56 -8.33 -2.86
C ALA A 213 -17.19 -8.79 -1.54
N THR A 214 -16.40 -8.90 -0.47
CA THR A 214 -16.84 -9.24 0.90
C THR A 214 -17.79 -8.22 1.50
N ASN A 215 -17.63 -6.94 1.17
CA ASN A 215 -18.46 -5.87 1.73
C ASN A 215 -19.93 -6.00 1.30
N LYS A 216 -20.21 -6.77 0.24
CA LYS A 216 -21.58 -7.05 -0.23
C LYS A 216 -22.27 -8.15 0.59
N THR A 217 -21.51 -8.91 1.37
CA THR A 217 -22.04 -9.95 2.26
C THR A 217 -22.21 -9.41 3.67
N ARG A 218 -23.26 -9.81 4.39
CA ARG A 218 -23.50 -9.43 5.79
C ARG A 218 -22.64 -10.26 6.74
N THR A 219 -21.32 -10.10 6.66
CA THR A 219 -20.36 -10.79 7.52
C THR A 219 -19.69 -9.86 8.54
N GLY A 220 -20.09 -8.58 8.59
CA GLY A 220 -19.49 -7.60 9.50
C GLY A 220 -18.00 -7.31 9.25
N ILE A 221 -17.48 -7.75 8.09
CA ILE A 221 -16.10 -7.52 7.63
C ILE A 221 -16.15 -6.52 6.49
N TYR A 222 -15.57 -5.35 6.69
CA TYR A 222 -15.50 -4.30 5.68
C TYR A 222 -14.05 -4.06 5.29
N VAL A 223 -13.75 -4.20 4.00
CA VAL A 223 -12.41 -4.00 3.44
C VAL A 223 -12.40 -2.74 2.60
N ASP A 224 -11.49 -1.82 2.89
CA ASP A 224 -11.35 -0.54 2.20
C ASP A 224 -9.93 -0.30 1.70
N SER A 225 -9.84 0.42 0.58
CA SER A 225 -8.57 0.92 0.06
C SER A 225 -7.95 1.92 1.03
N GLY A 226 -6.67 1.72 1.37
CA GLY A 226 -5.94 2.68 2.19
C GLY A 226 -5.32 3.82 1.36
N HIS A 227 -4.91 4.89 2.05
CA HIS A 227 -4.34 6.09 1.40
C HIS A 227 -3.07 5.79 0.60
N SER A 228 -2.24 4.84 1.03
CA SER A 228 -0.98 4.50 0.35
C SER A 228 -1.21 3.96 -1.06
N LEU A 229 -2.35 3.33 -1.33
CA LEU A 229 -2.70 2.89 -2.68
C LEU A 229 -2.88 4.09 -3.63
N TYR A 230 -3.57 5.14 -3.18
CA TYR A 230 -3.72 6.38 -3.94
C TYR A 230 -2.39 7.12 -4.11
N LEU A 231 -1.53 7.11 -3.08
CA LEU A 231 -0.18 7.66 -3.20
C LEU A 231 0.66 6.90 -4.24
N THR A 232 0.45 5.58 -4.39
CA THR A 232 1.15 4.77 -5.40
C THR A 232 0.75 5.18 -6.81
N TRP A 233 -0.55 5.42 -7.05
CA TRP A 233 -1.06 5.97 -8.31
C TRP A 233 -0.54 7.38 -8.58
N ALA A 234 -0.49 8.24 -7.55
CA ALA A 234 0.08 9.58 -7.68
C ALA A 234 1.58 9.54 -8.01
N ALA A 235 2.34 8.65 -7.36
CA ALA A 235 3.76 8.45 -7.63
C ALA A 235 4.01 8.00 -9.08
N PHE A 236 3.16 7.10 -9.61
CA PHE A 236 3.15 6.71 -11.02
C PHE A 236 2.95 7.93 -11.93
N ALA A 237 1.93 8.75 -11.67
CA ALA A 237 1.61 9.91 -12.51
C ALA A 237 2.78 10.91 -12.56
N PHE A 238 3.42 11.19 -11.42
CA PHE A 238 4.59 12.07 -11.38
C PHE A 238 5.83 11.45 -12.04
N SER A 239 6.05 10.14 -11.90
CA SER A 239 7.14 9.45 -12.62
C SER A 239 6.92 9.50 -14.12
N LEU A 240 5.69 9.25 -14.59
CA LEU A 240 5.36 9.32 -16.02
C LEU A 240 5.51 10.76 -16.55
N ALA A 241 5.04 11.75 -15.79
CA ALA A 241 5.16 13.16 -16.16
C ALA A 241 6.62 13.62 -16.29
N SER A 242 7.56 13.01 -15.55
CA SER A 242 8.98 13.38 -15.63
C SER A 242 9.69 12.86 -16.88
N VAL A 243 9.13 11.84 -17.56
CA VAL A 243 9.71 11.26 -18.78
C VAL A 243 9.83 12.29 -19.91
N LEU A 244 8.74 13.03 -20.20
CA LEU A 244 8.70 13.98 -21.31
C LEU A 244 9.76 15.10 -21.18
N PRO A 245 9.91 15.79 -20.02
CA PRO A 245 10.95 16.77 -19.84
C PRO A 245 12.38 16.22 -20.00
N TYR A 246 12.66 14.99 -19.58
CA TYR A 246 13.98 14.38 -19.77
C TYR A 246 14.26 14.03 -21.24
N VAL A 247 13.28 13.52 -21.97
CA VAL A 247 13.39 13.26 -23.41
C VAL A 247 13.69 14.55 -24.18
N ILE A 248 12.95 15.64 -23.90
CA ILE A 248 13.15 16.95 -24.55
C ILE A 248 14.53 17.52 -24.19
N SER A 249 14.94 17.41 -22.92
CA SER A 249 16.25 17.91 -22.45
C SER A 249 17.42 17.17 -23.12
N SER A 250 17.30 15.85 -23.36
CA SER A 250 18.33 15.08 -24.07
C SER A 250 18.60 15.62 -25.49
N ARG A 251 17.54 16.05 -26.20
CA ARG A 251 17.65 16.63 -27.55
C ARG A 251 18.15 18.08 -27.53
N THR A 252 17.80 18.83 -26.49
CA THR A 252 18.14 20.25 -26.36
C THR A 252 19.60 20.47 -25.92
N PHE A 253 20.13 19.62 -25.04
CA PHE A 253 21.51 19.67 -24.57
C PHE A 253 22.46 18.75 -25.36
N ARG A 254 22.14 18.49 -26.64
CA ARG A 254 23.03 17.76 -27.55
C ARG A 254 24.27 18.62 -27.80
N ARG A 255 25.35 18.39 -27.04
CA ARG A 255 26.67 18.91 -27.38
C ARG A 255 27.24 18.03 -28.49
N PHE A 256 27.67 18.68 -29.59
CA PHE A 256 28.62 18.11 -30.53
C PHE A 256 29.97 17.92 -29.82
#